data_AF-A0A1R2C1B3-F1
#
_entry.id   AF-A0A1R2C1B3-F1
#
_cell.length_a   1.000
_cell.length_b   1.000
_cell.length_c   1.000
_cell.angle_alpha   90.00
_cell.angle_beta   90.00
_cell.angle_gamma   90.00
#
_symmetry.space_group_name_H-M   'P 1'
#
loop_
_entity.id
_entity.type
_entity.pdbx_description
1 polymer ?
#
loop_
_entity_poly.entity_id
_entity_poly.type
_entity_poly.pdbx_seq_one_letter_code
_entity_poly.pdbx_strand_id
1 'polypeptide(L)'
;MKQMESLSDTSKLRGLLNSLSRELDETFLEKRAKNRWHKATPLEELNDVITELSNREKELQAAVGIALMLLDNTEILQCKMQRYKQKVLQAKEKSHHLTIEVKTLSESLETVEKKSEDLKSALIHAEESLLIHSQEIQILLREKKYQFGSNSERELDEMKKDFVSQMQVIENKKNDIERNYKRTEEALKRKETELQKCKDEKNILELQYQKLEDKHESLKKQFTSLEEKLKQTQDLKEASDESSKLANANYQRIKLFSERLEEELLILEQKKPQETFHAHDNLSLFSELSLLDHHEDPLLIQNQHEDYLEDAFFMKSHHSINPSTRFTSIQSYSKLFSLVTNHIGVTSKKSFRRPAPEEYFFLATQVLKMNSPYMDSICSVSPQKLYEKALKEDVPFHKWYEWIEKQLSSIYIRKLYKKNAKFSWVNRSQKKQLITPT
;
A
#
# COMPACT_ATOMS: atom_id res chain seq x y z
N MET A 1 2.27 13.98 -7.74
CA MET A 1 1.23 14.68 -8.51
C MET A 1 -0.20 14.51 -7.96
N LYS A 2 -0.63 13.36 -7.42
CA LYS A 2 -1.96 13.22 -6.79
C LYS A 2 -2.19 14.01 -5.48
N GLN A 3 -1.12 14.48 -4.81
CA GLN A 3 -1.25 15.29 -3.59
C GLN A 3 -1.78 16.71 -3.86
N MET A 4 -1.63 17.25 -5.08
CA MET A 4 -2.05 18.63 -5.40
C MET A 4 -3.57 18.77 -5.59
N GLU A 5 -4.28 17.74 -6.05
CA GLU A 5 -5.74 17.79 -6.21
C GLU A 5 -6.47 17.83 -4.85
N SER A 6 -5.92 17.18 -3.81
CA SER A 6 -6.58 17.12 -2.49
C SER A 6 -6.66 18.47 -1.76
N LEU A 7 -5.71 19.39 -2.02
CA LEU A 7 -5.68 20.73 -1.44
C LEU A 7 -6.79 21.65 -2.01
N SER A 8 -7.19 21.42 -3.26
CA SER A 8 -8.28 22.16 -3.93
C SER A 8 -9.64 21.93 -3.25
N ASP A 9 -9.88 20.71 -2.79
CA ASP A 9 -11.20 20.34 -2.28
C ASP A 9 -11.38 20.82 -0.84
N THR A 10 -10.30 20.82 -0.05
CA THR A 10 -10.30 21.38 1.31
C THR A 10 -10.51 22.89 1.33
N SER A 11 -9.95 23.63 0.37
CA SER A 11 -10.12 25.10 0.32
C SER A 11 -11.54 25.50 -0.08
N LYS A 12 -12.13 24.78 -1.05
CA LYS A 12 -13.55 24.96 -1.45
C LYS A 12 -14.50 24.67 -0.30
N LEU A 13 -14.27 23.58 0.44
CA LEU A 13 -15.11 23.22 1.59
C LEU A 13 -15.03 24.28 2.70
N ARG A 14 -13.82 24.80 2.98
CA ARG A 14 -13.64 25.89 3.95
C ARG A 14 -14.36 27.18 3.51
N GLY A 15 -14.32 27.53 2.23
CA GLY A 15 -15.07 28.67 1.69
C GLY A 15 -16.58 28.54 1.90
N LEU A 16 -17.14 27.35 1.62
CA LEU A 16 -18.56 27.06 1.85
C LEU A 16 -18.93 27.13 3.34
N LEU A 17 -18.12 26.55 4.22
CA LEU A 17 -18.36 26.58 5.67
C LEU A 17 -18.33 28.01 6.23
N ASN A 18 -17.40 28.85 5.75
CA ASN A 18 -17.34 30.25 6.17
C ASN A 18 -18.55 31.06 5.67
N SER A 19 -19.06 30.76 4.48
CA SER A 19 -20.30 31.36 3.97
C SER A 19 -21.50 30.99 4.84
N LEU A 20 -21.64 29.69 5.16
CA LEU A 20 -22.71 29.18 6.02
C LEU A 20 -22.62 29.75 7.45
N SER A 21 -21.41 29.90 8.00
CA SER A 21 -21.22 30.52 9.32
C SER A 21 -21.70 31.96 9.33
N ARG A 22 -21.34 32.76 8.32
CA ARG A 22 -21.85 34.14 8.18
C ARG A 22 -23.37 34.19 8.07
N GLU A 23 -23.96 33.26 7.33
CA GLU A 23 -25.42 33.17 7.22
C GLU A 23 -26.10 32.76 8.52
N LEU A 24 -25.41 32.03 9.40
CA LEU A 24 -25.94 31.64 10.71
C LEU A 24 -25.85 32.78 11.74
N ASP A 25 -24.85 33.66 11.62
CA ASP A 25 -24.61 34.78 12.54
C ASP A 25 -25.64 35.91 12.40
N GLU A 26 -26.15 36.17 11.19
CA GLU A 26 -27.24 37.14 11.00
C GLU A 26 -28.55 36.55 11.56
N THR A 27 -29.17 37.24 12.51
CA THR A 27 -30.44 36.79 13.09
C THR A 27 -31.54 36.85 12.03
N PHE A 28 -32.53 35.97 12.14
CA PHE A 28 -33.67 35.96 11.21
C PHE A 28 -34.34 37.33 11.10
N LEU A 29 -34.51 38.02 12.23
CA LEU A 29 -35.11 39.35 12.28
C LEU A 29 -34.26 40.40 11.54
N GLU A 30 -32.93 40.34 11.66
CA GLU A 30 -32.02 41.23 10.91
C GLU A 30 -32.06 40.95 9.41
N LYS A 31 -32.03 39.68 8.98
CA LYS A 31 -32.17 39.35 7.54
C LYS A 31 -33.48 39.85 6.98
N ARG A 32 -34.56 39.68 7.74
CA ARG A 32 -35.90 40.10 7.34
C ARG A 32 -36.05 41.62 7.27
N ALA A 33 -35.50 42.34 8.25
CA ALA A 33 -35.46 43.80 8.27
C ALA A 33 -34.63 44.36 7.11
N LYS A 34 -33.48 43.75 6.82
CA LYS A 34 -32.58 44.13 5.72
C LYS A 34 -33.23 43.94 4.34
N ASN A 35 -34.02 42.88 4.18
CA ASN A 35 -34.67 42.55 2.92
C ASN A 35 -36.07 43.17 2.75
N ARG A 36 -36.58 43.88 3.75
CA ARG A 36 -37.93 44.50 3.78
C ARG A 36 -39.06 43.48 3.47
N TRP A 37 -38.92 42.24 3.93
CA TRP A 37 -39.89 41.16 3.70
C TRP A 37 -41.03 41.14 4.74
N HIS A 38 -41.74 42.25 4.85
CA HIS A 38 -42.94 42.36 5.70
C HIS A 38 -44.18 41.83 4.97
N LYS A 39 -45.07 41.13 5.68
CA LYS A 39 -46.34 40.64 5.10
C LYS A 39 -47.46 41.62 5.43
N ALA A 40 -48.51 41.64 4.61
CA ALA A 40 -49.58 42.62 4.71
C ALA A 40 -50.42 42.47 5.99
N THR A 41 -50.45 41.28 6.59
CA THR A 41 -51.20 41.02 7.81
C THR A 41 -50.28 40.47 8.93
N PRO A 42 -50.46 40.90 10.19
CA PRO A 42 -49.66 40.40 11.32
C PRO A 42 -49.76 38.88 11.52
N LEU A 43 -50.91 38.29 11.15
CA LEU A 43 -51.15 36.85 11.28
C LEU A 43 -50.30 36.04 10.27
N GLU A 44 -50.16 36.55 9.04
CA GLU A 44 -49.28 35.96 8.03
C GLU A 44 -47.81 36.11 8.43
N GLU A 45 -47.41 37.25 9.00
CA GLU A 45 -46.05 37.42 9.52
C GLU A 45 -45.72 36.40 10.60
N LEU A 46 -46.63 36.21 11.57
CA LEU A 46 -46.46 35.23 12.64
C LEU A 46 -46.33 33.79 12.10
N ASN A 47 -47.19 33.41 11.13
CA ASN A 47 -47.10 32.08 10.51
C ASN A 47 -45.77 31.89 9.78
N ASP A 48 -45.27 32.92 9.10
CA ASP A 48 -43.99 32.89 8.38
C ASP A 48 -42.81 32.72 9.37
N VAL A 49 -42.85 33.42 10.51
CA VAL A 49 -41.88 33.25 11.61
C VAL A 49 -41.91 31.82 12.13
N ILE A 50 -43.10 31.25 12.37
CA ILE A 50 -43.26 29.88 12.86
C ILE A 50 -42.71 28.87 11.86
N THR A 51 -42.99 29.03 10.56
CA THR A 51 -42.47 28.12 9.53
C THR A 51 -40.96 28.19 9.43
N GLU A 52 -40.36 29.38 9.53
CA GLU A 52 -38.91 29.52 9.51
C GLU A 52 -38.27 28.89 10.75
N LEU A 53 -38.79 29.17 11.94
CA LEU A 53 -38.30 28.57 13.18
C LEU A 53 -38.38 27.04 13.14
N SER A 54 -39.47 26.48 12.58
CA SER A 54 -39.60 25.03 12.40
C SER A 54 -38.61 24.46 11.39
N ASN A 55 -38.30 25.18 10.32
CA ASN A 55 -37.27 24.77 9.36
C ASN A 55 -35.88 24.82 9.99
N ARG A 56 -35.56 25.89 10.73
CA ARG A 56 -34.28 26.03 11.44
C ARG A 56 -34.11 24.99 12.53
N GLU A 57 -35.17 24.58 13.22
CA GLU A 57 -35.15 23.45 14.15
C GLU A 57 -34.75 22.14 13.44
N LYS A 58 -35.34 21.86 12.27
CA LYS A 58 -34.98 20.65 11.48
C LYS A 58 -33.54 20.70 10.99
N GLU A 59 -33.06 21.85 10.55
CA GLU A 59 -31.66 22.04 10.15
C GLU A 59 -30.71 21.85 11.33
N LEU A 60 -31.03 22.39 12.50
CA LEU A 60 -30.26 22.17 13.73
C LEU A 60 -30.26 20.69 14.14
N GLN A 61 -31.40 20.00 14.06
CA GLN A 61 -31.45 18.56 14.32
C GLN A 61 -30.59 17.77 13.33
N ALA A 62 -30.60 18.12 12.05
CA ALA A 62 -29.74 17.50 11.04
C ALA A 62 -28.24 17.78 11.32
N ALA A 63 -27.90 19.02 11.68
CA ALA A 63 -26.54 19.42 12.04
C ALA A 63 -26.03 18.66 13.27
N VAL A 64 -26.85 18.52 14.32
CA VAL A 64 -26.53 17.70 15.50
C VAL A 64 -26.33 16.24 15.11
N GLY A 65 -27.18 15.68 14.23
CA GLY A 65 -27.02 14.32 13.73
C GLY A 65 -25.69 14.11 12.98
N ILE A 66 -25.30 15.06 12.12
CA ILE A 66 -24.01 15.02 11.41
C ILE A 66 -22.84 15.14 12.42
N ALA A 67 -22.94 16.02 13.41
CA ALA A 67 -21.90 16.21 14.42
C ALA A 67 -21.68 14.94 15.25
N LEU A 68 -22.75 14.27 15.68
CA LEU A 68 -22.67 12.98 16.38
C LEU A 68 -22.02 11.90 15.51
N MET A 69 -22.40 11.81 14.22
CA MET A 69 -21.78 10.87 13.29
C MET A 69 -20.29 11.15 13.07
N LEU A 70 -19.87 12.43 13.06
CA LEU A 70 -18.46 12.82 12.97
C LEU A 70 -17.68 12.46 14.24
N LEU A 71 -18.29 12.60 15.42
CA LEU A 71 -17.71 12.14 16.69
C LEU A 71 -17.49 10.62 16.68
N ASP A 72 -18.52 9.83 16.32
CA ASP A 72 -18.42 8.37 16.22
C ASP A 72 -17.30 7.94 15.24
N ASN A 73 -17.22 8.60 14.08
CA ASN A 73 -16.16 8.34 13.11
C ASN A 73 -14.78 8.67 13.67
N THR A 74 -14.66 9.74 14.46
CA THR A 74 -13.40 10.15 15.10
C THR A 74 -12.96 9.10 16.13
N GLU A 75 -13.87 8.58 16.95
CA GLU A 75 -13.58 7.50 17.90
C GLU A 75 -13.13 6.21 17.19
N ILE A 76 -13.81 5.83 16.09
CA ILE A 76 -13.42 4.67 15.28
C ILE A 76 -12.02 4.86 14.69
N LEU A 77 -11.70 6.07 14.20
CA LEU A 77 -10.37 6.40 13.69
C LEU A 77 -9.31 6.35 14.78
N GLN A 78 -9.61 6.83 15.99
CA GLN A 78 -8.72 6.75 17.15
C GLN A 78 -8.44 5.30 17.55
N CYS A 79 -9.46 4.44 17.58
CA CYS A 79 -9.29 3.00 17.81
C CYS A 79 -8.40 2.34 16.75
N LYS A 80 -8.60 2.69 15.46
CA LYS A 80 -7.74 2.18 14.37
C LYS A 80 -6.30 2.64 14.54
N MET A 81 -6.08 3.92 14.86
CA MET A 81 -4.76 4.49 15.10
C MET A 81 -4.03 3.75 16.23
N GLN A 82 -4.72 3.46 17.34
CA GLN A 82 -4.14 2.71 18.46
C GLN A 82 -3.76 1.27 18.07
N ARG A 83 -4.59 0.59 17.29
CA ARG A 83 -4.26 -0.75 16.75
C ARG A 83 -3.03 -0.72 15.84
N TYR A 84 -2.89 0.31 15.00
CA TYR A 84 -1.71 0.46 14.16
C TYR A 84 -0.45 0.74 14.98
N LYS A 85 -0.55 1.59 16.01
CA LYS A 85 0.55 1.84 16.97
C LYS A 85 1.04 0.55 17.63
N GLN A 86 0.12 -0.32 18.05
CA GLN A 86 0.46 -1.62 18.63
C GLN A 86 1.14 -2.55 17.62
N LYS A 87 0.66 -2.61 16.37
CA LYS A 87 1.30 -3.40 15.30
C LYS A 87 2.71 -2.93 14.98
N VAL A 88 2.95 -1.63 14.95
CA VAL A 88 4.30 -1.05 14.74
C VAL A 88 5.23 -1.44 15.87
N LEU A 89 4.75 -1.41 17.12
CA LEU A 89 5.53 -1.81 18.29
C LEU A 89 5.91 -3.29 18.24
N GLN A 90 4.95 -4.17 17.91
CA GLN A 90 5.21 -5.61 17.71
C GLN A 90 6.20 -5.88 16.55
N ALA A 91 6.08 -5.15 15.44
CA ALA A 91 7.02 -5.28 14.33
C ALA A 91 8.44 -4.85 14.73
N LYS A 92 8.57 -3.80 15.55
CA LYS A 92 9.85 -3.34 16.10
C LYS A 92 10.49 -4.37 17.03
N GLU A 93 9.71 -5.00 17.91
CA GLU A 93 10.17 -6.09 18.77
C GLU A 93 10.62 -7.30 17.95
N LYS A 94 9.85 -7.70 16.94
CA LYS A 94 10.22 -8.81 16.05
C LYS A 94 11.52 -8.53 15.28
N SER A 95 11.68 -7.31 14.76
CA SER A 95 12.91 -6.87 14.09
C SER A 95 14.12 -6.89 15.02
N HIS A 96 13.94 -6.48 16.28
CA HIS A 96 14.98 -6.57 17.29
C HIS A 96 15.40 -8.02 17.58
N HIS A 97 14.44 -8.95 17.73
CA HIS A 97 14.73 -10.37 17.90
C HIS A 97 15.49 -10.97 16.71
N LEU A 98 15.07 -10.69 15.48
CA LEU A 98 15.78 -11.15 14.27
C LEU A 98 17.20 -10.58 14.20
N THR A 99 17.41 -9.34 14.65
CA THR A 99 18.75 -8.72 14.71
C THR A 99 19.66 -9.47 15.69
N ILE A 100 19.13 -9.86 16.86
CA ILE A 100 19.86 -10.67 17.83
C ILE A 100 20.18 -12.05 17.23
N GLU A 101 19.21 -12.70 16.60
CA GLU A 101 19.39 -14.02 15.97
C GLU A 101 20.49 -14.00 14.90
N VAL A 102 20.44 -13.03 13.98
CA VAL A 102 21.48 -12.84 12.95
C VAL A 102 22.86 -12.65 13.59
N LYS A 103 22.95 -11.87 14.68
CA LYS A 103 24.21 -11.69 15.40
C LYS A 103 24.72 -13.00 15.99
N THR A 104 23.86 -13.77 16.66
CA THR A 104 24.24 -15.08 17.24
C THR A 104 24.66 -16.10 16.18
N LEU A 105 23.99 -16.13 15.03
CA LEU A 105 24.35 -17.00 13.91
C LEU A 105 25.68 -16.58 13.28
N SER A 106 25.94 -15.27 13.18
CA SER A 106 27.22 -14.74 12.71
C SER A 106 28.37 -15.13 13.64
N GLU A 107 28.20 -14.99 14.95
CA GLU A 107 29.17 -15.43 15.95
C GLU A 107 29.40 -16.95 15.88
N SER A 108 28.33 -17.74 15.71
CA SER A 108 28.45 -19.18 15.52
C SER A 108 29.21 -19.54 14.23
N LEU A 109 28.97 -18.84 13.13
CA LEU A 109 29.66 -19.07 11.86
C LEU A 109 31.16 -18.80 12.01
N GLU A 110 31.53 -17.68 12.62
CA GLU A 110 32.93 -17.31 12.90
C GLU A 110 33.65 -18.39 13.72
N THR A 111 32.99 -18.97 14.73
CA THR A 111 33.59 -20.08 15.51
C THR A 111 33.79 -21.35 14.69
N VAL A 112 32.92 -21.65 13.72
CA VAL A 112 33.04 -22.81 12.84
C VAL A 112 34.12 -22.59 11.81
N GLU A 113 34.22 -21.39 11.25
CA GLU A 113 35.30 -21.00 10.33
C GLU A 113 36.66 -21.13 11.01
N LYS A 114 36.81 -20.61 12.23
CA LYS A 114 38.04 -20.76 13.02
C LYS A 114 38.41 -22.23 13.25
N LYS A 115 37.45 -23.08 13.63
CA LYS A 115 37.68 -24.54 13.79
C LYS A 115 38.09 -25.21 12.48
N SER A 116 37.54 -24.76 11.35
CA SER A 116 37.89 -25.26 10.02
C SER A 116 39.33 -24.88 9.64
N GLU A 117 39.75 -23.65 9.97
CA GLU A 117 41.15 -23.20 9.80
C GLU A 117 42.10 -24.00 10.70
N ASP A 118 41.75 -24.20 11.97
CA ASP A 118 42.53 -25.03 12.90
C ASP A 118 42.69 -26.46 12.35
N LEU A 119 41.61 -27.09 11.87
CA LEU A 119 41.66 -28.42 11.25
C LEU A 119 42.52 -28.47 9.99
N LYS A 120 42.46 -27.44 9.13
CA LYS A 120 43.32 -27.34 7.94
C LYS A 120 44.79 -27.25 8.34
N SER A 121 45.12 -26.46 9.35
CA SER A 121 46.50 -26.35 9.85
C SER A 121 47.01 -27.68 10.43
N ALA A 122 46.17 -28.39 11.19
CA ALA A 122 46.49 -29.71 11.74
C ALA A 122 46.67 -30.76 10.63
N LEU A 123 45.87 -30.70 9.56
CA LEU A 123 45.99 -31.59 8.40
C LEU A 123 47.33 -31.36 7.68
N ILE A 124 47.68 -30.11 7.41
CA ILE A 124 48.97 -29.75 6.78
C ILE A 124 50.13 -30.31 7.61
N HIS A 125 50.13 -30.10 8.93
CA HIS A 125 51.17 -30.63 9.82
C HIS A 125 51.23 -32.18 9.81
N ALA A 126 50.08 -32.85 9.73
CA ALA A 126 50.02 -34.32 9.65
C ALA A 126 50.56 -34.84 8.31
N GLU A 127 50.27 -34.15 7.20
CA GLU A 127 50.81 -34.45 5.87
C GLU A 127 52.33 -34.27 5.82
N GLU A 128 52.84 -33.17 6.38
CA GLU A 128 54.28 -32.91 6.55
C GLU A 128 54.96 -34.02 7.38
N SER A 129 54.35 -34.39 8.50
CA SER A 129 54.85 -35.48 9.35
C SER A 129 54.90 -36.80 8.58
N LEU A 130 53.86 -37.14 7.82
CA LEU A 130 53.81 -38.38 7.03
C LEU A 130 54.89 -38.42 5.95
N LEU A 131 55.18 -37.28 5.31
CA LEU A 131 56.24 -37.15 4.33
C LEU A 131 57.62 -37.44 4.96
N ILE A 132 57.88 -36.90 6.16
CA ILE A 132 59.13 -37.16 6.91
C ILE A 132 59.26 -38.66 7.23
N HIS A 133 58.22 -39.28 7.80
CA HIS A 133 58.25 -40.72 8.14
C HIS A 133 58.42 -41.60 6.89
N SER A 134 57.81 -41.22 5.77
CA SER A 134 57.95 -41.93 4.49
C SER A 134 59.40 -41.92 3.99
N GLN A 135 60.09 -40.77 4.11
CA GLN A 135 61.51 -40.67 3.79
C GLN A 135 62.38 -41.53 4.71
N GLU A 136 62.08 -41.54 6.02
CA GLU A 136 62.82 -42.35 7.00
C GLU A 136 62.65 -43.86 6.74
N ILE A 137 61.44 -44.33 6.42
CA ILE A 137 61.18 -45.71 6.02
C ILE A 137 62.02 -46.09 4.79
N GLN A 138 62.14 -45.20 3.81
CA GLN A 138 62.98 -45.44 2.63
C GLN A 138 64.47 -45.56 2.97
N ILE A 139 64.96 -44.78 3.94
CA ILE A 139 66.34 -44.87 4.43
C ILE A 139 66.55 -46.22 5.12
N LEU A 140 65.68 -46.61 6.06
CA LEU A 140 65.76 -47.89 6.76
C LEU A 140 65.70 -49.10 5.82
N LEU A 141 64.84 -49.05 4.78
CA LEU A 141 64.77 -50.09 3.77
C LEU A 141 66.07 -50.23 2.98
N ARG A 142 66.76 -49.12 2.69
CA ARG A 142 68.08 -49.16 2.05
C ARG A 142 69.12 -49.77 2.99
N GLU A 143 69.16 -49.37 4.25
CA GLU A 143 70.09 -49.91 5.25
C GLU A 143 69.91 -51.42 5.46
N LYS A 144 68.66 -51.90 5.58
CA LYS A 144 68.37 -53.33 5.69
C LYS A 144 68.85 -54.13 4.47
N LYS A 145 68.79 -53.54 3.27
CA LYS A 145 69.25 -54.20 2.04
C LYS A 145 70.77 -54.46 2.03
N TYR A 146 71.55 -53.72 2.83
CA TYR A 146 73.00 -53.93 2.97
C TYR A 146 73.38 -54.87 4.12
N GLN A 147 72.47 -55.19 5.05
CA GLN A 147 72.79 -55.99 6.24
C GLN A 147 72.43 -57.48 6.15
N PHE A 148 71.65 -57.93 5.16
CA PHE A 148 71.27 -59.35 5.06
C PHE A 148 72.15 -60.13 4.06
N GLY A 149 73.25 -60.67 4.59
CA GLY A 149 73.96 -61.81 4.02
C GLY A 149 73.61 -63.08 4.80
N SER A 150 72.90 -63.99 4.12
CA SER A 150 72.79 -65.44 4.36
C SER A 150 72.70 -65.93 5.81
N ASN A 151 71.48 -66.09 6.33
CA ASN A 151 71.15 -67.27 7.13
C ASN A 151 69.64 -67.47 7.27
N SER A 152 69.28 -68.75 7.43
CA SER A 152 68.05 -69.25 8.06
C SER A 152 66.79 -69.39 7.19
N GLU A 153 66.74 -70.52 6.49
CA GLU A 153 65.54 -71.06 5.85
C GLU A 153 64.45 -71.47 6.88
N ARG A 154 64.81 -71.65 8.17
CA ARG A 154 63.84 -71.84 9.27
C ARG A 154 63.23 -70.52 9.76
N GLU A 155 64.01 -69.45 9.87
CA GLU A 155 63.45 -68.11 10.09
C GLU A 155 62.53 -67.71 8.94
N LEU A 156 62.82 -68.17 7.72
CA LEU A 156 61.99 -67.86 6.55
C LEU A 156 60.59 -68.48 6.63
N ASP A 157 60.45 -69.68 7.21
CA ASP A 157 59.13 -70.30 7.42
C ASP A 157 58.37 -69.72 8.63
N GLU A 158 59.07 -69.37 9.71
CA GLU A 158 58.45 -68.60 10.81
C GLU A 158 58.03 -67.20 10.33
N MET A 159 58.86 -66.54 9.51
CA MET A 159 58.58 -65.23 8.93
C MET A 159 57.46 -65.30 7.89
N LYS A 160 57.31 -66.39 7.14
CA LYS A 160 56.11 -66.64 6.31
C LYS A 160 54.85 -66.79 7.16
N LYS A 161 54.92 -67.53 8.27
CA LYS A 161 53.77 -67.72 9.17
C LYS A 161 53.35 -66.41 9.83
N ASP A 162 54.33 -65.61 10.26
CA ASP A 162 54.12 -64.26 10.78
C ASP A 162 53.55 -63.35 9.68
N PHE A 163 54.07 -63.43 8.46
CA PHE A 163 53.56 -62.65 7.32
C PHE A 163 52.10 -62.99 7.00
N VAL A 164 51.72 -64.28 6.97
CA VAL A 164 50.33 -64.70 6.78
C VAL A 164 49.44 -64.18 7.91
N SER A 165 49.91 -64.26 9.16
CA SER A 165 49.16 -63.73 10.31
C SER A 165 48.99 -62.21 10.22
N GLN A 166 50.03 -61.48 9.82
CA GLN A 166 49.97 -60.04 9.58
C GLN A 166 49.04 -59.68 8.43
N MET A 167 49.08 -60.42 7.32
CA MET A 167 48.17 -60.23 6.18
C MET A 167 46.72 -60.43 6.59
N GLN A 168 46.43 -61.42 7.44
CA GLN A 168 45.08 -61.63 7.95
C GLN A 168 44.62 -60.51 8.90
N VAL A 169 45.52 -59.96 9.73
CA VAL A 169 45.24 -58.77 10.54
C VAL A 169 44.98 -57.55 9.64
N ILE A 170 45.74 -57.38 8.56
CA ILE A 170 45.54 -56.29 7.59
C ILE A 170 44.20 -56.44 6.88
N GLU A 171 43.83 -57.64 6.43
CA GLU A 171 42.53 -57.90 5.79
C GLU A 171 41.37 -57.58 6.76
N ASN A 172 41.48 -57.99 8.03
CA ASN A 172 40.49 -57.67 9.05
C ASN A 172 40.39 -56.15 9.27
N LYS A 173 41.52 -55.45 9.40
CA LYS A 173 41.56 -53.99 9.52
C LYS A 173 40.94 -53.30 8.30
N LYS A 174 41.24 -53.76 7.09
CA LYS A 174 40.65 -53.27 5.85
C LYS A 174 39.13 -53.43 5.86
N ASN A 175 38.62 -54.59 6.27
CA ASN A 175 37.18 -54.84 6.38
C ASN A 175 36.50 -53.96 7.44
N ASP A 176 37.17 -53.70 8.57
CA ASP A 176 36.69 -52.77 9.59
C ASP A 176 36.67 -51.32 9.09
N ILE A 177 37.71 -50.89 8.36
CA ILE A 177 37.78 -49.58 7.72
C ILE A 177 36.66 -49.42 6.69
N GLU A 178 36.40 -50.42 5.85
CA GLU A 178 35.33 -50.38 4.85
C GLU A 178 33.94 -50.29 5.51
N ARG A 179 33.72 -51.04 6.60
CA ARG A 179 32.48 -50.95 7.39
C ARG A 179 32.32 -49.55 8.01
N ASN A 180 33.39 -48.98 8.54
CA ASN A 180 33.36 -47.62 9.08
C ASN A 180 33.11 -46.57 7.99
N TYR A 181 33.74 -46.72 6.83
CA TYR A 181 33.51 -45.87 5.66
C TYR A 181 32.04 -45.85 5.25
N LYS A 182 31.40 -47.03 5.09
CA LYS A 182 29.97 -47.14 4.77
C LYS A 182 29.09 -46.46 5.81
N ARG A 183 29.39 -46.63 7.11
CA ARG A 183 28.66 -45.95 8.19
C ARG A 183 28.80 -44.43 8.11
N THR A 184 30.01 -43.92 7.83
CA THR A 184 30.24 -42.48 7.67
C THR A 184 29.56 -41.92 6.43
N GLU A 185 29.52 -42.67 5.33
CA GLU A 185 28.84 -42.29 4.09
C GLU A 185 27.32 -42.20 4.30
N GLU A 186 26.72 -43.18 5.00
CA GLU A 186 25.30 -43.13 5.36
C GLU A 186 24.97 -41.97 6.30
N ALA A 187 25.84 -41.70 7.29
CA ALA A 187 25.68 -40.56 8.19
C ALA A 187 25.76 -39.23 7.41
N LEU A 188 26.65 -39.12 6.45
CA LEU A 188 26.79 -37.96 5.56
C LEU A 188 25.52 -37.76 4.72
N LYS A 189 24.99 -38.82 4.09
CA LYS A 189 23.72 -38.76 3.34
C LYS A 189 22.55 -38.29 4.20
N ARG A 190 22.46 -38.76 5.46
CA ARG A 190 21.43 -38.27 6.40
C ARG A 190 21.60 -36.77 6.66
N LYS A 191 22.83 -36.31 6.92
CA LYS A 191 23.12 -34.90 7.15
C LYS A 191 22.84 -34.02 5.92
N GLU A 192 23.09 -34.50 4.71
CA GLU A 192 22.70 -33.81 3.48
C GLU A 192 21.19 -33.66 3.35
N THR A 193 20.42 -34.71 3.69
CA THR A 193 18.95 -34.63 3.65
C THR A 193 18.39 -33.69 4.72
N GLU A 194 18.99 -33.65 5.92
CA GLU A 194 18.65 -32.68 6.97
C GLU A 194 18.97 -31.25 6.52
N LEU A 195 20.16 -31.04 5.94
CA LEU A 195 20.56 -29.75 5.39
C LEU A 195 19.60 -29.26 4.30
N GLN A 196 19.14 -30.16 3.42
CA GLN A 196 18.17 -29.81 2.39
C GLN A 196 16.82 -29.40 3.00
N LYS A 197 16.32 -30.12 4.02
CA LYS A 197 15.11 -29.73 4.74
C LYS A 197 15.25 -28.35 5.38
N CYS A 198 16.38 -28.07 6.04
CA CYS A 198 16.64 -26.75 6.62
C CYS A 198 16.71 -25.64 5.55
N LYS A 199 17.25 -25.91 4.36
CA LYS A 199 17.23 -24.95 3.24
C LYS A 199 15.80 -24.66 2.77
N ASP A 200 14.96 -25.69 2.67
CA ASP A 200 13.56 -25.53 2.26
C ASP A 200 12.77 -24.73 3.31
N GLU A 201 12.96 -25.02 4.60
CA GLU A 201 12.38 -24.26 5.72
C GLU A 201 12.85 -22.80 5.72
N LYS A 202 14.15 -22.55 5.49
CA LYS A 202 14.71 -21.20 5.35
C LYS A 202 14.02 -20.44 4.21
N ASN A 203 13.85 -21.06 3.05
CA ASN A 203 13.19 -20.43 1.89
C ASN A 203 11.71 -20.08 2.20
N ILE A 204 11.01 -20.95 2.95
CA ILE A 204 9.63 -20.67 3.40
C ILE A 204 9.61 -19.46 4.34
N LEU A 205 10.55 -19.40 5.29
CA LEU A 205 10.67 -18.28 6.23
C LEU A 205 11.03 -16.96 5.53
N GLU A 206 11.95 -16.98 4.56
CA GLU A 206 12.28 -15.80 3.73
C GLU A 206 11.05 -15.30 2.96
N LEU A 207 10.26 -16.20 2.36
CA LEU A 207 9.02 -15.81 1.67
C LEU A 207 7.98 -15.21 2.63
N GLN A 208 7.88 -15.74 3.85
CA GLN A 208 7.01 -15.17 4.89
C GLN A 208 7.49 -13.81 5.36
N TYR A 209 8.80 -13.63 5.51
CA TYR A 209 9.43 -12.36 5.85
C TYR A 209 9.12 -11.30 4.79
N GLN A 210 9.30 -11.62 3.51
CA GLN A 210 8.99 -10.71 2.40
C GLN A 210 7.52 -10.26 2.42
N LYS A 211 6.58 -11.19 2.62
CA LYS A 211 5.15 -10.86 2.75
C LYS A 211 4.86 -9.96 3.94
N LEU A 212 5.63 -10.08 5.02
CA LEU A 212 5.48 -9.24 6.21
C LEU A 212 6.02 -7.83 5.94
N GLU A 213 7.14 -7.75 5.23
CA GLU A 213 7.78 -6.50 4.80
C GLU A 213 6.87 -5.70 3.86
N ASP A 214 6.28 -6.35 2.85
CA ASP A 214 5.32 -5.71 1.94
C ASP A 214 4.10 -5.15 2.69
N LYS A 215 3.60 -5.89 3.69
CA LYS A 215 2.51 -5.43 4.57
C LYS A 215 2.95 -4.24 5.43
N HIS A 216 4.16 -4.28 5.97
CA HIS A 216 4.72 -3.18 6.76
C HIS A 216 4.85 -1.91 5.90
N GLU A 217 5.35 -2.03 4.67
CA GLU A 217 5.48 -0.92 3.71
C GLU A 217 4.10 -0.33 3.34
N SER A 218 3.09 -1.19 3.13
CA SER A 218 1.71 -0.76 2.91
C SER A 218 1.12 -0.01 4.11
N LEU A 219 1.34 -0.53 5.33
CA LEU A 219 0.90 0.12 6.57
C LEU A 219 1.61 1.45 6.81
N LYS A 220 2.91 1.52 6.51
CA LYS A 220 3.70 2.75 6.62
C LYS A 220 3.13 3.85 5.71
N LYS A 221 2.78 3.51 4.46
CA LYS A 221 2.12 4.44 3.52
C LYS A 221 0.74 4.91 4.01
N GLN A 222 -0.02 4.01 4.66
CA GLN A 222 -1.29 4.40 5.29
C GLN A 222 -1.07 5.35 6.47
N PHE A 223 -0.05 5.09 7.30
CA PHE A 223 0.28 5.92 8.45
C PHE A 223 0.71 7.32 8.03
N THR A 224 1.59 7.45 7.04
CA THR A 224 2.01 8.76 6.52
C THR A 224 0.82 9.55 5.96
N SER A 225 -0.12 8.88 5.28
CA SER A 225 -1.34 9.52 4.80
C SER A 225 -2.27 9.98 5.93
N LEU A 226 -2.37 9.23 7.03
CA LEU A 226 -3.13 9.63 8.21
C LEU A 226 -2.46 10.77 8.97
N GLU A 227 -1.13 10.76 9.06
CA GLU A 227 -0.36 11.83 9.69
C GLU A 227 -0.48 13.15 8.93
N GLU A 228 -0.44 13.10 7.59
CA GLU A 228 -0.75 14.27 6.74
C GLU A 228 -2.16 14.80 6.99
N LYS A 229 -3.18 13.92 7.09
CA LYS A 229 -4.56 14.31 7.39
C LYS A 229 -4.69 14.91 8.80
N LEU A 230 -4.01 14.34 9.79
CA LEU A 230 -4.02 14.85 11.16
C LEU A 230 -3.42 16.27 11.21
N LYS A 231 -2.30 16.49 10.52
CA LYS A 231 -1.69 17.81 10.40
C LYS A 231 -2.66 18.81 9.75
N GLN A 232 -3.31 18.43 8.65
CA GLN A 232 -4.33 19.27 8.01
C GLN A 232 -5.48 19.61 8.99
N THR A 233 -5.98 18.66 9.76
CA THR A 233 -7.04 18.93 10.75
C THR A 233 -6.58 19.84 11.89
N GLN A 234 -5.30 19.74 12.29
CA GLN A 234 -4.70 20.62 13.30
C GLN A 234 -4.63 22.06 12.78
N ASP A 235 -4.09 22.26 11.58
CA ASP A 235 -4.00 23.58 10.93
C ASP A 235 -5.42 24.18 10.72
N LEU A 236 -6.41 23.34 10.41
CA LEU A 236 -7.80 23.76 10.28
C LEU A 236 -8.37 24.26 11.61
N LYS A 237 -8.08 23.56 12.71
CA LYS A 237 -8.51 23.92 14.06
C LYS A 237 -7.88 25.23 14.52
N GLU A 238 -6.57 25.40 14.35
CA GLU A 238 -5.86 26.63 14.75
C GLU A 238 -6.45 27.87 14.07
N ALA A 239 -6.71 27.79 12.77
CA ALA A 239 -7.36 28.88 12.03
C ALA A 239 -8.82 29.11 12.48
N SER A 240 -9.56 28.06 12.87
CA SER A 240 -10.90 28.21 13.45
C SER A 240 -10.86 28.92 14.79
N ASP A 241 -9.88 28.60 15.64
CA ASP A 241 -9.67 29.24 16.94
C ASP A 241 -9.30 30.72 16.77
N GLU A 242 -8.45 31.05 15.80
CA GLU A 242 -8.14 32.44 15.43
C GLU A 242 -9.38 33.21 14.95
N SER A 243 -10.19 32.61 14.07
CA SER A 243 -11.43 33.23 13.59
C SER A 243 -12.43 33.44 14.73
N SER A 244 -12.53 32.48 15.66
CA SER A 244 -13.41 32.60 16.83
C SER A 244 -12.96 33.74 17.76
N LYS A 245 -11.65 33.89 17.98
CA LYS A 245 -11.09 35.03 18.74
C LYS A 245 -11.45 36.37 18.09
N LEU A 246 -11.34 36.47 16.77
CA LEU A 246 -11.69 37.68 16.03
C LEU A 246 -13.19 37.99 16.12
N ALA A 247 -14.05 36.98 15.94
CA ALA A 247 -15.50 37.13 16.09
C ALA A 247 -15.88 37.60 17.50
N ASN A 248 -15.27 37.03 18.53
CA ASN A 248 -15.51 37.43 19.92
C ASN A 248 -15.06 38.88 20.18
N ALA A 249 -13.92 39.31 19.62
CA ALA A 249 -13.48 40.70 19.71
C ALA A 249 -14.46 41.67 19.02
N ASN A 250 -14.99 41.30 17.85
CA ASN A 250 -16.00 42.09 17.15
C ASN A 250 -17.32 42.15 17.92
N TYR A 251 -17.76 41.04 18.51
CA TYR A 251 -18.95 40.99 19.36
C TYR A 251 -18.82 41.95 20.55
N GLN A 252 -17.68 41.93 21.25
CA GLN A 252 -17.44 42.87 22.36
C GLN A 252 -17.49 44.33 21.90
N ARG A 253 -16.96 44.63 20.70
CA ARG A 253 -17.02 45.98 20.13
C ARG A 253 -18.45 46.42 19.82
N ILE A 254 -19.26 45.55 19.23
CA ILE A 254 -20.66 45.83 18.91
C ILE A 254 -21.48 46.00 20.20
N LYS A 255 -21.23 45.16 21.21
CA LYS A 255 -21.89 45.26 22.51
C LYS A 255 -21.66 46.62 23.17
N LEU A 256 -20.41 47.07 23.23
CA LEU A 256 -20.06 48.41 23.76
C LEU A 256 -20.74 49.53 22.96
N PHE A 257 -20.86 49.38 21.64
CA PHE A 257 -21.55 50.35 20.79
C PHE A 257 -23.06 50.36 21.05
N SER A 258 -23.68 49.21 21.26
CA SER A 258 -25.11 49.12 21.61
C SER A 258 -25.39 49.72 22.98
N GLU A 259 -24.56 49.46 23.98
CA GLU A 259 -24.69 50.05 25.33
C GLU A 259 -24.63 51.59 25.25
N ARG A 260 -23.75 52.13 24.41
CA ARG A 260 -23.65 53.58 24.17
C ARG A 260 -24.89 54.16 23.48
N LEU A 261 -25.47 53.46 22.50
CA LEU A 261 -26.69 53.90 21.84
C LEU A 261 -27.91 53.84 22.78
N GLU A 262 -27.98 52.84 23.65
CA GLU A 262 -29.01 52.75 24.69
C GLU A 262 -28.92 53.94 25.66
N GLU A 263 -27.71 54.32 26.08
CA GLU A 263 -27.49 55.53 26.88
C GLU A 263 -27.96 56.81 26.15
N GLU A 264 -27.64 56.96 24.86
CA GLU A 264 -28.05 58.10 24.04
C GLU A 264 -29.58 58.18 23.88
N LEU A 265 -30.25 57.05 23.67
CA LEU A 265 -31.71 56.98 23.59
C LEU A 265 -32.37 57.37 24.92
N LEU A 266 -31.83 56.92 26.05
CA LEU A 266 -32.36 57.24 27.38
C LEU A 266 -32.29 58.74 27.67
N ILE A 267 -31.23 59.42 27.19
CA ILE A 267 -31.09 60.89 27.27
C ILE A 267 -32.15 61.59 26.41
N LEU A 268 -32.44 61.08 25.21
CA LEU A 268 -33.46 61.63 24.32
C LEU A 268 -34.88 61.44 24.87
N GLU A 269 -35.15 60.30 25.49
CA GLU A 269 -36.46 59.99 26.07
C GLU A 269 -36.78 60.90 27.27
N GLN A 270 -35.76 61.25 28.08
CA GLN A 270 -35.87 62.27 29.12
C GLN A 270 -36.08 63.69 28.58
N LYS A 271 -35.86 63.93 27.28
CA LYS A 271 -36.02 65.23 26.61
C LYS A 271 -37.38 65.46 25.93
N LYS A 272 -38.39 64.62 26.17
CA LYS A 272 -39.73 64.78 25.57
C LYS A 272 -40.46 66.03 26.14
N PRO A 273 -40.79 67.06 25.33
CA PRO A 273 -41.55 68.21 25.79
C PRO A 273 -43.05 67.90 25.76
N GLN A 274 -43.78 68.38 26.78
CA GLN A 274 -45.24 68.40 26.80
C GLN A 274 -45.77 69.19 25.60
N GLU A 275 -46.58 68.54 24.75
CA GLU A 275 -47.29 69.20 23.66
C GLU A 275 -48.44 70.07 24.19
N THR A 276 -48.51 71.30 23.68
CA THR A 276 -49.79 71.94 23.37
C THR A 276 -49.85 72.17 21.87
N PHE A 277 -50.88 71.55 21.26
CA PHE A 277 -51.55 71.87 19.99
C PHE A 277 -51.03 73.09 19.21
N HIS A 278 -50.77 72.90 17.91
CA HIS A 278 -51.49 73.64 16.85
C HIS A 278 -51.30 72.96 15.50
N ALA A 279 -52.42 72.78 14.79
CA ALA A 279 -52.46 72.40 13.40
C ALA A 279 -51.85 73.52 12.54
N HIS A 280 -50.93 73.16 11.65
CA HIS A 280 -50.74 73.88 10.40
C HIS A 280 -50.22 72.94 9.32
N ASP A 281 -50.88 73.04 8.18
CA ASP A 281 -50.42 72.59 6.87
C ASP A 281 -48.93 72.92 6.67
N ASN A 282 -48.16 71.96 6.17
CA ASN A 282 -47.37 72.12 4.93
C ASN A 282 -46.38 70.97 4.72
N LEU A 283 -46.38 70.52 3.46
CA LEU A 283 -45.28 69.94 2.70
C LEU A 283 -44.80 68.52 3.08
N SER A 284 -45.26 67.62 2.20
CA SER A 284 -44.88 66.23 2.01
C SER A 284 -43.36 65.99 1.97
N LEU A 285 -42.89 65.20 2.94
CA LEU A 285 -41.54 64.61 3.02
C LEU A 285 -41.18 63.68 1.84
N PHE A 286 -42.09 63.49 0.89
CA PHE A 286 -41.90 62.65 -0.29
C PHE A 286 -41.08 63.36 -1.39
N SER A 287 -40.87 64.69 -1.32
CA SER A 287 -40.03 65.40 -2.31
C SER A 287 -38.56 65.56 -1.90
N GLU A 288 -38.20 65.43 -0.63
CA GLU A 288 -36.81 65.58 -0.18
C GLU A 288 -35.98 64.29 -0.28
N LEU A 289 -36.62 63.12 -0.34
CA LEU A 289 -35.91 61.84 -0.53
C LEU A 289 -35.57 61.51 -1.98
N SER A 290 -36.08 62.30 -2.94
CA SER A 290 -35.83 62.12 -4.38
C SER A 290 -34.59 62.86 -4.89
N LEU A 291 -33.84 63.55 -4.00
CA LEU A 291 -32.64 64.34 -4.33
C LEU A 291 -31.32 63.70 -3.87
N LEU A 292 -31.36 62.45 -3.39
CA LEU A 292 -30.17 61.67 -3.03
C LEU A 292 -29.80 60.61 -4.07
N ASP A 293 -30.50 60.60 -5.20
CA ASP A 293 -30.17 59.78 -6.37
C ASP A 293 -29.46 60.67 -7.41
N HIS A 294 -28.18 60.37 -7.66
CA HIS A 294 -27.27 60.89 -8.72
C HIS A 294 -26.46 62.16 -8.32
N HIS A 295 -25.14 62.29 -8.46
CA HIS A 295 -24.04 61.60 -9.17
C HIS A 295 -22.73 62.04 -8.48
N GLU A 296 -21.68 61.20 -8.36
CA GLU A 296 -20.33 61.35 -8.98
C GLU A 296 -19.36 60.48 -8.13
N ASP A 297 -18.30 59.81 -8.59
CA ASP A 297 -17.74 59.63 -9.92
C ASP A 297 -16.80 58.40 -9.94
N PRO A 298 -16.46 57.87 -11.14
CA PRO A 298 -15.69 56.65 -11.36
C PRO A 298 -14.19 56.93 -11.58
N LEU A 299 -13.32 56.14 -10.93
CA LEU A 299 -11.94 55.98 -11.35
C LEU A 299 -11.66 54.53 -11.74
N LEU A 300 -11.61 54.33 -13.07
CA LEU A 300 -10.55 53.63 -13.81
C LEU A 300 -9.78 52.55 -13.02
N ILE A 301 -9.96 51.28 -13.39
CA ILE A 301 -8.88 50.46 -13.97
C ILE A 301 -9.47 49.62 -15.10
N GLN A 302 -8.72 49.67 -16.19
CA GLN A 302 -9.00 49.23 -17.54
C GLN A 302 -8.59 47.76 -17.73
N ASN A 303 -9.26 47.12 -18.69
CA ASN A 303 -8.80 46.07 -19.61
C ASN A 303 -9.26 44.60 -19.42
N GLN A 304 -10.18 44.25 -20.34
CA GLN A 304 -10.09 43.15 -21.31
C GLN A 304 -10.45 41.73 -20.84
N HIS A 305 -11.70 41.31 -21.10
CA HIS A 305 -12.02 40.62 -22.36
C HIS A 305 -13.53 40.34 -22.48
N GLU A 306 -14.11 40.85 -23.57
CA GLU A 306 -15.32 40.36 -24.23
C GLU A 306 -15.21 38.85 -24.54
N ASP A 307 -16.29 38.08 -24.40
CA ASP A 307 -17.25 37.81 -25.49
C ASP A 307 -17.90 36.40 -25.47
N TYR A 308 -19.22 36.37 -25.73
CA TYR A 308 -20.10 35.25 -26.14
C TYR A 308 -20.42 34.10 -25.15
N LEU A 309 -21.65 34.05 -24.63
CA LEU A 309 -22.80 33.31 -25.23
C LEU A 309 -23.93 33.14 -24.20
N GLU A 310 -24.95 33.97 -24.32
CA GLU A 310 -26.33 33.59 -24.01
C GLU A 310 -26.75 32.49 -24.99
N ASP A 311 -27.13 31.31 -24.48
CA ASP A 311 -28.21 30.53 -25.08
C ASP A 311 -28.63 29.34 -24.20
N ALA A 312 -29.91 28.99 -24.31
CA ALA A 312 -30.59 27.85 -23.71
C ALA A 312 -31.24 28.05 -22.32
N PHE A 313 -32.24 28.93 -22.33
CA PHE A 313 -33.54 28.63 -21.70
C PHE A 313 -34.11 27.28 -22.22
N PHE A 314 -34.98 26.69 -21.40
CA PHE A 314 -35.84 25.51 -21.59
C PHE A 314 -35.31 24.17 -21.05
N MET A 315 -35.89 23.75 -19.92
CA MET A 315 -36.67 22.51 -19.85
C MET A 315 -37.58 22.47 -18.61
N LYS A 316 -38.86 22.77 -18.86
CA LYS A 316 -40.08 22.09 -18.40
C LYS A 316 -40.19 21.63 -16.94
N SER A 317 -41.10 22.32 -16.24
CA SER A 317 -41.98 21.77 -15.21
C SER A 317 -42.89 20.67 -15.79
N HIS A 318 -43.02 19.53 -15.10
CA HIS A 318 -44.29 18.81 -14.93
C HIS A 318 -44.19 17.73 -13.82
N HIS A 319 -45.22 17.77 -12.96
CA HIS A 319 -45.83 16.70 -12.15
C HIS A 319 -45.38 16.51 -10.69
N SER A 320 -46.24 17.06 -9.83
CA SER A 320 -46.66 16.53 -8.54
C SER A 320 -47.04 15.05 -8.60
N ILE A 321 -46.64 14.28 -7.57
CA ILE A 321 -47.41 13.23 -6.86
C ILE A 321 -46.67 12.90 -5.54
N ASN A 322 -47.37 13.16 -4.43
CA ASN A 322 -47.34 12.59 -3.06
C ASN A 322 -46.05 12.10 -2.37
N PRO A 323 -45.77 12.54 -1.13
CA PRO A 323 -44.90 11.82 -0.20
C PRO A 323 -45.72 10.84 0.67
N SER A 324 -45.62 9.54 0.38
CA SER A 324 -45.99 8.50 1.34
C SER A 324 -44.73 7.95 1.98
N THR A 325 -44.70 8.08 3.30
CA THR A 325 -43.78 7.44 4.23
C THR A 325 -43.67 5.93 3.97
N ARG A 326 -42.44 5.39 3.98
CA ARG A 326 -42.01 4.33 4.91
C ARG A 326 -40.57 3.90 4.67
N PHE A 327 -39.96 3.61 5.81
CA PHE A 327 -38.59 3.20 6.07
C PHE A 327 -38.22 1.82 5.50
N THR A 328 -36.90 1.62 5.40
CA THR A 328 -36.10 0.39 5.26
C THR A 328 -35.86 -0.18 3.85
N SER A 329 -34.64 0.00 3.34
CA SER A 329 -33.73 -1.10 2.98
C SER A 329 -32.46 -0.53 2.32
N ILE A 330 -31.33 -0.77 2.98
CA ILE A 330 -29.98 -0.36 2.58
C ILE A 330 -29.49 -1.28 1.47
N GLN A 331 -29.80 -0.97 0.20
CA GLN A 331 -29.09 -1.55 -0.95
C GLN A 331 -29.19 -0.62 -2.16
N SER A 332 -28.33 0.40 -2.28
CA SER A 332 -27.95 1.02 -3.58
C SER A 332 -26.95 2.17 -3.41
N TYR A 333 -25.67 1.85 -3.16
CA TYR A 333 -24.58 2.84 -3.26
C TYR A 333 -23.62 2.58 -4.43
N SER A 334 -23.93 1.64 -5.34
CA SER A 334 -23.08 1.33 -6.51
C SER A 334 -23.27 2.27 -7.71
N LYS A 335 -24.27 3.17 -7.70
CA LYS A 335 -24.59 4.01 -8.87
C LYS A 335 -23.97 5.41 -8.87
N LEU A 336 -23.41 5.89 -7.76
CA LEU A 336 -22.87 7.25 -7.67
C LEU A 336 -21.43 7.41 -8.18
N PHE A 337 -20.71 6.31 -8.47
CA PHE A 337 -19.36 6.37 -9.04
C PHE A 337 -19.31 6.44 -10.57
N SER A 338 -20.44 6.40 -11.28
CA SER A 338 -20.47 6.37 -12.75
C SER A 338 -20.56 7.74 -13.43
N LEU A 339 -20.71 8.83 -12.68
CA LEU A 339 -21.03 10.16 -13.26
C LEU A 339 -19.81 11.09 -13.45
N VAL A 340 -18.63 10.73 -12.97
CA VAL A 340 -17.45 11.63 -13.00
C VAL A 340 -16.49 11.36 -14.17
N THR A 341 -16.70 10.32 -15.00
CA THR A 341 -15.73 9.92 -16.04
C THR A 341 -16.10 10.29 -17.48
N ASN A 342 -17.10 11.14 -17.72
CA ASN A 342 -17.62 11.40 -19.08
C ASN A 342 -16.86 12.44 -19.93
N HIS A 343 -15.75 13.02 -19.46
CA HIS A 343 -15.01 14.04 -20.22
C HIS A 343 -13.71 13.57 -20.91
N ILE A 344 -13.43 12.27 -20.94
CA ILE A 344 -12.36 11.73 -21.78
C ILE A 344 -13.02 10.85 -22.83
N GLY A 345 -13.01 11.30 -24.08
CA GLY A 345 -13.56 10.62 -25.26
C GLY A 345 -12.87 9.30 -25.60
N VAL A 346 -12.81 8.36 -24.66
CA VAL A 346 -12.54 6.96 -24.93
C VAL A 346 -13.85 6.36 -25.38
N THR A 347 -13.99 6.14 -26.68
CA THR A 347 -15.08 5.34 -27.23
C THR A 347 -15.06 3.97 -26.54
N SER A 348 -15.93 3.80 -25.57
CA SER A 348 -16.14 2.55 -24.85
C SER A 348 -16.66 1.52 -25.85
N LYS A 349 -15.75 0.87 -26.58
CA LYS A 349 -15.99 -0.46 -27.14
C LYS A 349 -16.37 -1.30 -25.93
N LYS A 350 -17.66 -1.64 -25.82
CA LYS A 350 -18.20 -2.52 -24.79
C LYS A 350 -17.27 -3.74 -24.71
N SER A 351 -16.37 -3.76 -23.74
CA SER A 351 -15.50 -4.89 -23.53
C SER A 351 -16.43 -6.00 -23.06
N PHE A 352 -16.66 -6.99 -23.93
CA PHE A 352 -17.32 -8.22 -23.52
C PHE A 352 -16.48 -8.77 -22.37
N ARG A 353 -17.01 -8.64 -21.15
CA ARG A 353 -16.35 -9.19 -19.96
C ARG A 353 -16.24 -10.69 -20.19
N ARG A 354 -15.02 -11.20 -20.13
CA ARG A 354 -14.79 -12.64 -20.20
C ARG A 354 -15.45 -13.31 -19.00
N PRO A 355 -15.89 -14.56 -19.13
CA PRO A 355 -16.37 -15.33 -17.99
C PRO A 355 -15.26 -15.45 -16.94
N ALA A 356 -15.64 -15.41 -15.65
CA ALA A 356 -14.70 -15.39 -14.53
C ALA A 356 -13.64 -16.52 -14.55
N PRO A 357 -13.96 -17.77 -14.96
CA PRO A 357 -12.94 -18.82 -15.08
C PRO A 357 -11.89 -18.48 -16.14
N GLU A 358 -12.30 -17.97 -17.30
CA GLU A 358 -11.37 -17.58 -18.35
C GLU A 358 -10.47 -16.43 -17.87
N GLU A 359 -11.05 -15.43 -17.20
CA GLU A 359 -10.28 -14.32 -16.63
C GLU A 359 -9.24 -14.82 -15.60
N TYR A 360 -9.64 -15.72 -14.70
CA TYR A 360 -8.72 -16.36 -13.75
C TYR A 360 -7.59 -17.11 -14.46
N PHE A 361 -7.91 -17.89 -15.50
CA PHE A 361 -6.90 -18.64 -16.26
C PHE A 361 -5.88 -17.72 -16.94
N PHE A 362 -6.36 -16.61 -17.50
CA PHE A 362 -5.51 -15.59 -18.14
C PHE A 362 -4.58 -14.92 -17.14
N LEU A 363 -5.11 -14.51 -15.98
CA LEU A 363 -4.31 -13.91 -14.91
C LEU A 363 -3.28 -14.89 -14.35
N ALA A 364 -3.68 -16.13 -14.08
CA ALA A 364 -2.77 -17.19 -13.62
C ALA A 364 -1.63 -17.43 -14.63
N THR A 365 -1.96 -17.47 -15.92
CA THR A 365 -0.95 -17.62 -16.99
C THR A 365 0.02 -16.44 -17.04
N GLN A 366 -0.46 -15.21 -16.86
CA GLN A 366 0.40 -14.03 -16.83
C GLN A 366 1.35 -14.05 -15.62
N VAL A 367 0.83 -14.35 -14.43
CA VAL A 367 1.65 -14.45 -13.20
C VAL A 367 2.74 -15.50 -13.36
N LEU A 368 2.40 -16.69 -13.87
CA LEU A 368 3.37 -17.76 -14.11
C LEU A 368 4.44 -17.39 -15.15
N LYS A 369 4.09 -16.63 -16.19
CA LYS A 369 5.06 -16.12 -17.16
C LYS A 369 6.02 -15.10 -16.56
N MET A 370 5.49 -14.15 -15.79
CA MET A 370 6.28 -13.07 -15.19
C MET A 370 7.23 -13.58 -14.10
N ASN A 371 6.85 -14.65 -13.38
CA ASN A 371 7.67 -15.25 -12.33
C ASN A 371 8.62 -16.34 -12.85
N SER A 372 8.58 -16.68 -14.14
CA SER A 372 9.45 -17.71 -14.69
C SER A 372 10.85 -17.15 -14.99
N PRO A 373 11.95 -17.83 -14.63
CA PRO A 373 13.32 -17.43 -14.97
C PRO A 373 13.59 -17.47 -16.49
N TYR A 374 12.67 -18.04 -17.28
CA TYR A 374 12.78 -18.16 -18.73
C TYR A 374 11.78 -17.27 -19.48
N MET A 375 11.37 -16.15 -18.87
CA MET A 375 10.33 -15.22 -19.35
C MET A 375 10.42 -14.94 -20.86
N ASP A 376 11.59 -14.55 -21.38
CA ASP A 376 11.77 -14.18 -22.79
C ASP A 376 11.37 -15.28 -23.77
N SER A 377 11.58 -16.54 -23.39
CA SER A 377 11.30 -17.69 -24.23
C SER A 377 9.84 -18.15 -24.13
N ILE A 378 9.15 -17.85 -23.04
CA ILE A 378 7.81 -18.36 -22.72
C ILE A 378 6.73 -17.29 -23.00
N CYS A 379 7.08 -16.00 -22.95
CA CYS A 379 6.13 -14.89 -23.20
C CYS A 379 5.42 -14.98 -24.55
N SER A 380 6.06 -15.56 -25.56
CA SER A 380 5.49 -15.75 -26.91
C SER A 380 4.30 -16.73 -26.99
N VAL A 381 4.00 -17.48 -25.92
CA VAL A 381 2.92 -18.48 -25.92
C VAL A 381 1.57 -17.79 -25.68
N SER A 382 0.60 -17.92 -26.58
CA SER A 382 -0.72 -17.27 -26.40
C SER A 382 -1.54 -17.94 -25.28
N PRO A 383 -2.01 -17.21 -24.24
CA PRO A 383 -2.83 -17.77 -23.17
C PRO A 383 -4.14 -18.40 -23.66
N GLN A 384 -4.76 -17.82 -24.71
CA GLN A 384 -5.97 -18.35 -25.34
C GLN A 384 -5.83 -19.81 -25.77
N LYS A 385 -4.72 -20.16 -26.45
CA LYS A 385 -4.46 -21.54 -26.90
C LYS A 385 -4.21 -22.51 -25.74
N LEU A 386 -3.71 -22.03 -24.61
CA LEU A 386 -3.54 -22.84 -23.41
C LEU A 386 -4.89 -23.09 -22.73
N TYR A 387 -5.76 -22.08 -22.69
CA TYR A 387 -7.11 -22.20 -22.16
C TYR A 387 -7.96 -23.20 -22.96
N GLU A 388 -7.95 -23.09 -24.29
CA GLU A 388 -8.65 -24.05 -25.18
C GLU A 388 -8.14 -25.49 -25.00
N LYS A 389 -6.83 -25.66 -24.77
CA LYS A 389 -6.25 -26.97 -24.46
C LYS A 389 -6.68 -27.50 -23.10
N ALA A 390 -6.70 -26.65 -22.08
CA ALA A 390 -7.14 -27.05 -20.73
C ALA A 390 -8.61 -27.49 -20.75
N LEU A 391 -9.47 -26.80 -21.52
CA LEU A 391 -10.86 -27.21 -21.72
C LEU A 391 -10.97 -28.53 -22.50
N LYS A 392 -10.14 -28.72 -23.53
CA LYS A 392 -10.13 -29.97 -24.31
C LYS A 392 -9.63 -31.18 -23.53
N GLU A 393 -8.70 -30.98 -22.60
CA GLU A 393 -8.15 -32.01 -21.71
C GLU A 393 -8.99 -32.22 -20.44
N ASP A 394 -10.13 -31.50 -20.30
CA ASP A 394 -11.01 -31.51 -19.13
C ASP A 394 -10.25 -31.33 -17.80
N VAL A 395 -9.33 -30.36 -17.79
CA VAL A 395 -8.53 -30.07 -16.60
C VAL A 395 -9.43 -29.37 -15.57
N PRO A 396 -9.54 -29.88 -14.33
CA PRO A 396 -10.38 -29.25 -13.31
C PRO A 396 -9.80 -27.89 -12.89
N PHE A 397 -10.70 -26.94 -12.60
CA PHE A 397 -10.36 -25.53 -12.30
C PHE A 397 -9.23 -25.35 -11.28
N HIS A 398 -9.28 -26.10 -10.17
CA HIS A 398 -8.29 -26.00 -9.08
C HIS A 398 -6.88 -26.49 -9.48
N LYS A 399 -6.73 -27.22 -10.60
CA LYS A 399 -5.45 -27.71 -11.13
C LYS A 399 -4.90 -26.87 -12.28
N TRP A 400 -5.61 -25.81 -12.71
CA TRP A 400 -5.17 -24.99 -13.84
C TRP A 400 -3.79 -24.36 -13.61
N TYR A 401 -3.49 -23.92 -12.39
CA TYR A 401 -2.18 -23.33 -12.08
C TYR A 401 -1.02 -24.32 -12.32
N GLU A 402 -1.07 -25.50 -11.69
CA GLU A 402 -0.05 -26.56 -11.87
C GLU A 402 0.03 -27.04 -13.32
N TRP A 403 -1.12 -27.12 -14.01
CA TRP A 403 -1.16 -27.54 -15.40
C TRP A 403 -0.51 -26.50 -16.33
N ILE A 404 -0.81 -25.21 -16.14
CA ILE A 404 -0.19 -24.12 -16.92
C ILE A 404 1.34 -24.18 -16.74
N GLU A 405 1.82 -24.31 -15.50
CA GLU A 405 3.25 -24.39 -15.19
C GLU A 405 3.94 -25.55 -15.93
N LYS A 406 3.33 -26.74 -15.92
CA LYS A 406 3.82 -27.91 -16.67
C LYS A 406 3.86 -27.66 -18.18
N GLN A 407 2.83 -27.02 -18.74
CA GLN A 407 2.77 -26.72 -20.18
C GLN A 407 3.83 -25.69 -20.59
N LEU A 408 4.01 -24.62 -19.81
CA LEU A 408 5.04 -23.61 -20.08
C LEU A 408 6.45 -24.22 -19.99
N SER A 409 6.70 -25.06 -18.99
CA SER A 409 7.97 -25.78 -18.82
C SER A 409 8.25 -26.74 -19.99
N SER A 410 7.24 -27.49 -20.43
CA SER A 410 7.36 -28.39 -21.59
C SER A 410 7.68 -27.63 -22.89
N ILE A 411 7.04 -26.48 -23.10
CA ILE A 411 7.30 -25.63 -24.27
C ILE A 411 8.72 -25.07 -24.23
N TYR A 412 9.19 -24.64 -23.06
CA TYR A 412 10.55 -24.16 -22.86
C TYR A 412 11.59 -25.24 -23.20
N ILE A 413 11.46 -26.42 -22.59
CA ILE A 413 12.34 -27.57 -22.82
C ILE A 413 12.38 -27.93 -24.31
N ARG A 414 11.21 -27.97 -24.96
CA ARG A 414 11.12 -28.26 -26.41
C ARG A 414 11.82 -27.21 -27.27
N LYS A 415 11.74 -25.91 -26.91
CA LYS A 415 12.47 -24.84 -27.60
C LYS A 415 13.98 -24.99 -27.43
N LEU A 416 14.43 -25.35 -26.23
CA LEU A 416 15.84 -25.55 -25.92
C LEU A 416 16.44 -26.69 -26.77
N TYR A 417 15.79 -27.85 -26.81
CA TYR A 417 16.25 -28.96 -27.64
C TYR A 417 16.17 -28.69 -29.16
N LYS A 418 15.16 -27.94 -29.64
CA LYS A 418 15.08 -27.55 -31.05
C LYS A 418 16.22 -26.62 -31.47
N LYS A 419 16.72 -25.74 -30.58
CA LYS A 419 17.90 -24.90 -30.86
C LYS A 419 19.17 -25.75 -30.97
N ASN A 420 19.35 -26.72 -30.06
CA ASN A 420 20.53 -27.58 -30.04
C ASN A 420 20.58 -28.55 -31.24
N ALA A 421 19.42 -29.06 -31.68
CA ALA A 421 19.33 -29.91 -32.86
C ALA A 421 19.76 -29.17 -34.15
N LYS A 422 19.40 -27.89 -34.30
CA LYS A 422 19.82 -27.05 -35.43
C LYS A 422 21.32 -26.76 -35.42
N PHE A 423 21.92 -26.54 -34.24
CA PHE A 423 23.36 -26.36 -34.10
C PHE A 423 24.18 -27.60 -34.47
N SER A 424 23.65 -28.80 -34.16
CA SER A 424 24.33 -30.06 -34.51
C SER A 424 24.40 -30.34 -36.03
N TRP A 425 23.45 -29.82 -36.81
CA TRP A 425 23.41 -30.00 -38.26
C TRP A 425 24.36 -29.03 -38.99
N VAL A 426 24.49 -27.79 -38.53
CA VAL A 426 25.39 -26.80 -39.15
C VAL A 426 26.85 -27.23 -39.01
N ASN A 427 27.25 -27.80 -37.86
CA ASN A 427 28.62 -28.29 -37.66
C ASN A 427 28.95 -29.57 -38.44
N ARG A 428 27.96 -30.36 -38.88
CA ARG A 428 28.20 -31.51 -39.77
C ARG A 428 28.36 -31.12 -41.23
N SER A 429 27.71 -30.03 -41.68
CA SER A 429 27.84 -29.54 -43.05
C SER A 429 29.16 -28.83 -43.32
N GLN A 430 29.75 -28.14 -42.33
CA GLN A 430 31.08 -27.53 -42.47
C GLN A 430 32.22 -28.57 -42.43
N LYS A 431 32.03 -29.72 -41.76
CA LYS A 431 33.03 -30.79 -41.72
C LYS A 431 33.13 -31.62 -43.01
N LYS A 432 32.19 -31.47 -43.95
CA LYS A 432 32.22 -32.13 -45.27
C LYS A 432 32.90 -31.31 -46.38
N GLN A 433 33.26 -30.04 -46.16
CA GLN A 433 33.99 -29.22 -47.14
C GLN A 433 35.52 -29.24 -46.95
N LEU A 434 36.04 -29.98 -45.96
CA LEU A 434 37.48 -30.07 -45.66
C LEU A 434 38.12 -31.41 -46.03
N ILE A 435 37.42 -32.24 -46.82
CA ILE A 435 37.94 -33.50 -47.33
C ILE A 435 37.69 -33.55 -48.84
N THR A 436 38.39 -32.69 -49.59
CA THR A 436 38.68 -32.91 -51.01
C THR A 436 40.15 -33.32 -51.11
N PRO A 437 40.46 -34.50 -51.67
CA PRO A 437 41.83 -34.99 -51.78
C PRO A 437 42.56 -34.24 -52.90
N THR A 438 43.74 -33.71 -52.59
CA THR A 438 44.79 -33.39 -53.56
C THR A 438 45.80 -34.51 -53.58
#